data_AF-A0AAU7LZN4-F1
#
_entry.id   AF-A0AAU7LZN4-F1
#
_cell.length_a   1.000
_cell.length_b   1.000
_cell.length_c   1.000
_cell.angle_alpha   90.00
_cell.angle_beta   90.00
_cell.angle_gamma   90.00
#
_symmetry.space_group_name_H-M   'P 1'
#
loop_
_entity.id
_entity.type
_entity.pdbx_description
1 polymer ?
#
loop_
_entity_poly.entity_id
_entity_poly.type
_entity_poly.pdbx_seq_one_letter_code
_entity_poly.pdbx_strand_id
1 'polypeptide(L)'
;MLDESSNKQRRRRTGAMSLSEMTTIVVLFHTMRGRQFKAFYAGIVCRFMTAEFPRRLSYARFVALMPRCAVVLAALFETLKGTCTGLSIADATPLAVCDNLRIQRNKVFKGIAQRGKSSTGWFYGLKLHAVINQRGELLAIKVTLVRSIEPQGTADHHLKPVWHPVRRQGLRGQGVFAQDEGQGHRSGHAGTQEHESGRAFRV
;
A
#
# COMPACT_ATOMS: atom_id res chain seq x y z
N MET A 1 -19.62 48.67 -15.66
CA MET A 1 -20.88 48.65 -14.87
C MET A 1 -21.14 47.18 -14.53
N LEU A 2 -20.87 46.83 -13.27
CA LEU A 2 -21.19 45.62 -12.50
C LEU A 2 -20.80 44.22 -13.04
N ASP A 3 -19.78 43.66 -12.38
CA ASP A 3 -19.40 42.25 -12.31
C ASP A 3 -20.43 41.45 -11.49
N GLU A 4 -21.12 40.51 -12.12
CA GLU A 4 -22.15 39.69 -11.47
C GLU A 4 -21.49 38.53 -10.70
N SER A 5 -20.99 38.85 -9.51
CA SER A 5 -20.50 37.87 -8.54
C SER A 5 -21.66 37.02 -8.01
N SER A 6 -21.97 35.92 -8.71
CA SER A 6 -22.91 34.87 -8.26
C SER A 6 -22.52 34.37 -6.86
N ASN A 7 -23.11 34.96 -5.83
CA ASN A 7 -22.97 34.57 -4.44
C ASN A 7 -23.66 33.22 -4.19
N LYS A 8 -22.96 32.11 -4.50
CA LYS A 8 -23.41 30.75 -4.16
C LYS A 8 -23.40 30.61 -2.63
N GLN A 9 -24.53 30.89 -2.00
CA GLN A 9 -24.76 30.62 -0.58
C GLN A 9 -24.53 29.13 -0.30
N ARG A 10 -23.36 28.80 0.26
CA ARG A 10 -23.05 27.45 0.73
C ARG A 10 -23.85 27.20 2.00
N ARG A 11 -24.80 26.26 1.94
CA ARG A 11 -25.50 25.74 3.13
C ARG A 11 -24.48 25.27 4.18
N ARG A 12 -24.31 26.05 5.24
CA ARG A 12 -23.51 25.68 6.42
C ARG A 12 -24.38 24.81 7.33
N ARG A 13 -24.38 23.49 7.08
CA ARG A 13 -24.93 22.52 8.05
C ARG A 13 -23.80 22.07 8.97
N THR A 14 -24.01 22.18 10.27
CA THR A 14 -23.17 21.51 11.26
C THR A 14 -23.26 19.99 11.03
N GLY A 15 -22.12 19.30 10.99
CA GLY A 15 -22.10 17.85 10.81
C GLY A 15 -22.82 17.17 11.97
N ALA A 16 -23.71 16.21 11.67
CA ALA A 16 -24.42 15.48 12.72
C ALA A 16 -23.46 14.67 13.62
N MET A 17 -22.36 14.16 13.04
CA MET A 17 -21.31 13.40 13.72
C MET A 17 -19.95 14.05 13.46
N SER A 18 -19.12 14.09 14.49
CA SER A 18 -17.75 14.61 14.45
C SER A 18 -16.77 13.64 13.79
N LEU A 19 -15.62 14.15 13.37
CA LEU A 19 -14.58 13.34 12.73
C LEU A 19 -13.92 12.35 13.70
N SER A 20 -13.81 12.72 14.99
CA SER A 20 -13.29 11.83 16.03
C SER A 20 -14.23 10.63 16.25
N GLU A 21 -15.54 10.86 16.40
CA GLU A 21 -16.53 9.77 16.52
C GLU A 21 -16.47 8.81 15.32
N MET A 22 -16.40 9.36 14.10
CA MET A 22 -16.26 8.55 12.89
C MET A 22 -14.96 7.72 12.89
N THR A 23 -13.85 8.32 13.30
CA THR A 23 -12.55 7.66 13.37
C THR A 23 -12.57 6.54 14.41
N THR A 24 -13.16 6.79 15.59
CA THR A 24 -13.36 5.79 16.63
C THR A 24 -14.13 4.58 16.11
N ILE A 25 -15.24 4.79 15.37
CA ILE A 25 -16.02 3.70 14.76
C ILE A 25 -15.17 2.87 13.78
N VAL A 26 -14.34 3.53 12.96
CA VAL A 26 -13.45 2.85 12.01
C VAL A 26 -12.38 2.03 12.74
N VAL A 27 -11.77 2.57 13.79
CA VAL A 27 -10.80 1.85 14.61
C VAL A 27 -11.46 0.64 15.28
N LEU A 28 -12.63 0.83 15.89
CA LEU A 28 -13.40 -0.23 16.54
C LEU A 28 -13.72 -1.38 15.60
N PHE A 29 -14.09 -1.09 14.35
CA PHE A 29 -14.34 -2.11 13.34
C PHE A 29 -13.14 -3.05 13.17
N HIS A 30 -11.93 -2.48 13.11
CA HIS A 30 -10.69 -3.24 12.97
C HIS A 30 -10.30 -3.95 14.26
N THR A 31 -10.47 -3.33 15.43
CA THR A 31 -10.22 -3.95 16.74
C THR A 31 -11.11 -5.16 16.98
N MET A 32 -12.38 -5.09 16.56
CA MET A 32 -13.32 -6.22 16.63
C MET A 32 -13.15 -7.24 15.51
N ARG A 33 -12.17 -7.05 14.60
CA ARG A 33 -11.89 -7.94 13.46
C ARG A 33 -13.12 -8.17 12.58
N GLY A 34 -13.94 -7.12 12.40
CA GLY A 34 -15.14 -7.17 11.57
C GLY A 34 -14.79 -7.49 10.11
N ARG A 35 -15.56 -8.37 9.47
CA ARG A 35 -15.40 -8.69 8.04
C ARG A 35 -16.14 -7.72 7.13
N GLN A 36 -17.39 -7.42 7.49
CA GLN A 36 -18.32 -6.64 6.67
C GLN A 36 -18.70 -5.35 7.40
N PHE A 37 -18.20 -4.21 6.92
CA PHE A 37 -18.44 -2.91 7.57
C PHE A 37 -19.93 -2.56 7.68
N LYS A 38 -20.75 -2.90 6.67
CA LYS A 38 -22.20 -2.66 6.70
C LYS A 38 -22.90 -3.40 7.84
N ALA A 39 -22.58 -4.68 8.02
CA ALA A 39 -23.16 -5.51 9.07
C ALA A 39 -22.70 -5.03 10.46
N PHE A 40 -21.42 -4.70 10.58
CA PHE A 40 -20.87 -4.08 11.79
C PHE A 40 -21.59 -2.77 12.15
N TYR A 41 -21.71 -1.85 11.20
CA TYR A 41 -22.30 -0.53 11.46
C TYR A 41 -23.79 -0.63 11.80
N ALA A 42 -24.57 -1.41 11.04
CA ALA A 42 -26.00 -1.56 11.29
C ALA A 42 -26.30 -2.40 12.55
N GLY A 43 -25.56 -3.49 12.75
CA GLY A 43 -25.83 -4.46 13.80
C GLY A 43 -25.25 -4.10 15.17
N ILE A 44 -24.06 -3.48 15.21
CA ILE A 44 -23.38 -3.12 16.46
C ILE A 44 -23.54 -1.64 16.76
N VAL A 45 -23.04 -0.78 15.88
CA VAL A 45 -22.99 0.67 16.14
C VAL A 45 -24.40 1.26 16.25
N CYS A 46 -25.30 0.93 15.32
CA CYS A 46 -26.65 1.50 15.33
C CYS A 46 -27.59 0.88 16.37
N ARG A 47 -27.31 -0.33 16.85
CA ARG A 47 -28.19 -1.07 17.77
C ARG A 47 -27.76 -0.96 19.23
N PHE A 48 -26.46 -1.11 19.51
CA PHE A 48 -25.95 -1.22 20.88
C PHE A 48 -25.18 0.03 21.33
N MET A 49 -24.60 0.80 20.41
CA MET A 49 -23.78 1.97 20.75
C MET A 49 -24.56 3.28 20.64
N THR A 50 -25.83 3.25 21.04
CA THR A 50 -26.73 4.37 20.81
C THR A 50 -26.48 5.54 21.75
N ALA A 51 -26.01 5.26 22.96
CA ALA A 51 -25.62 6.24 23.97
C ALA A 51 -24.31 6.96 23.58
N GLU A 52 -23.31 6.21 23.13
CA GLU A 52 -21.99 6.75 22.74
C GLU A 52 -22.05 7.60 21.47
N PHE A 53 -22.89 7.20 20.51
CA PHE A 53 -23.00 7.89 19.23
C PHE A 53 -24.43 8.35 18.98
N PRO A 54 -25.00 9.33 19.70
CA PRO A 54 -26.43 9.63 19.60
C PRO A 54 -26.86 10.12 18.21
N ARG A 55 -25.97 10.82 17.48
CA ARG A 55 -26.25 11.42 16.17
C ARG A 55 -25.60 10.65 15.01
N ARG A 56 -25.99 9.38 14.84
CA ARG A 56 -25.48 8.48 13.78
C ARG A 56 -25.85 8.96 12.38
N LEU A 57 -24.91 8.81 11.45
CA LEU A 57 -25.15 9.02 10.03
C LEU A 57 -25.84 7.79 9.42
N SER A 58 -26.56 7.98 8.31
CA SER A 58 -26.96 6.83 7.49
C SER A 58 -25.70 6.11 6.97
N TYR A 59 -25.78 4.79 6.77
CA TYR A 59 -24.65 3.99 6.29
C TYR A 59 -24.02 4.59 5.01
N ALA A 60 -24.86 4.95 4.03
CA ALA A 60 -24.39 5.54 2.78
C ALA A 60 -23.63 6.87 3.02
N ARG A 61 -24.14 7.72 3.92
CA ARG A 61 -23.47 8.97 4.27
C ARG A 61 -22.17 8.73 5.03
N PHE A 62 -22.13 7.74 5.92
CA PHE A 62 -20.93 7.36 6.64
C PHE A 62 -19.82 6.92 5.69
N VAL A 63 -20.11 5.99 4.78
CA VAL A 63 -19.14 5.50 3.78
C VAL A 63 -18.64 6.63 2.88
N ALA A 64 -19.51 7.56 2.46
CA ALA A 64 -19.11 8.71 1.67
C ALA A 64 -18.15 9.67 2.41
N LEU A 65 -18.21 9.72 3.74
CA LEU A 65 -17.37 10.58 4.58
C LEU A 65 -16.14 9.86 5.15
N MET A 66 -16.15 8.52 5.19
CA MET A 66 -15.09 7.68 5.75
C MET A 66 -13.67 8.03 5.24
N PRO A 67 -13.44 8.43 3.97
CA PRO A 67 -12.10 8.84 3.52
C PRO A 67 -11.51 10.01 4.31
N ARG A 68 -12.33 10.86 4.96
CA ARG A 68 -11.85 11.96 5.81
C ARG A 68 -11.12 11.45 7.05
N CYS A 69 -11.48 10.26 7.55
CA CYS A 69 -10.82 9.64 8.70
C CYS A 69 -9.36 9.28 8.39
N ALA A 70 -9.00 9.09 7.12
CA ALA A 70 -7.64 8.72 6.72
C ALA A 70 -6.59 9.74 7.20
N VAL A 71 -6.93 11.04 7.18
CA VAL A 71 -6.01 12.10 7.65
C VAL A 71 -5.78 11.99 9.16
N VAL A 72 -6.84 11.75 9.93
CA VAL A 72 -6.74 11.58 11.39
C VAL A 72 -5.98 10.30 11.73
N LEU A 73 -6.25 9.20 11.02
CA LEU A 73 -5.52 7.95 11.20
C LEU A 73 -4.03 8.08 10.84
N ALA A 74 -3.70 8.84 9.80
CA ALA A 74 -2.31 9.13 9.44
C ALA A 74 -1.63 9.96 10.53
N ALA A 75 -2.28 11.01 11.04
CA ALA A 75 -1.75 11.81 12.14
C ALA A 75 -1.57 10.97 13.42
N LEU A 76 -2.55 10.12 13.75
CA LEU A 76 -2.45 9.17 14.86
C LEU A 76 -1.26 8.22 14.67
N PHE A 77 -1.09 7.67 13.46
CA PHE A 77 0.04 6.81 13.16
C PHE A 77 1.39 7.50 13.40
N GLU A 78 1.54 8.77 13.03
CA GLU A 78 2.76 9.54 13.31
C GLU A 78 3.07 9.64 14.81
N THR A 79 2.04 9.75 15.66
CA THR A 79 2.20 9.77 17.12
C THR A 79 2.51 8.40 17.74
N LEU A 80 2.18 7.32 17.04
CA LEU A 80 2.36 5.94 17.51
C LEU A 80 3.66 5.30 17.00
N LYS A 81 4.48 6.03 16.23
CA LYS A 81 5.74 5.51 15.73
C LYS A 81 6.72 5.23 16.85
N GLY A 82 7.37 4.07 16.75
CA GLY A 82 8.48 3.72 17.63
C GLY A 82 9.73 4.54 17.35
N THR A 83 10.69 4.45 18.25
CA THR A 83 12.03 5.02 18.05
C THR A 83 12.92 4.07 17.27
N CYS A 84 13.75 4.60 16.39
CA CYS A 84 14.76 3.80 15.70
C CYS A 84 15.91 3.47 16.67
N THR A 85 15.97 2.21 17.10
CA THR A 85 16.91 1.71 18.13
C THR A 85 18.17 1.08 17.52
N GLY A 86 18.56 1.50 16.31
CA GLY A 86 19.79 1.07 15.62
C GLY A 86 19.62 -0.08 14.63
N LEU A 87 18.62 -0.94 14.81
CA LEU A 87 18.25 -1.98 13.83
C LEU A 87 16.81 -1.77 13.36
N SER A 88 16.61 -1.81 12.04
CA SER A 88 15.28 -1.72 11.43
C SER A 88 15.14 -2.76 10.34
N ILE A 89 14.03 -3.48 10.35
CA ILE A 89 13.67 -4.47 9.33
C ILE A 89 12.64 -3.83 8.41
N ALA A 90 12.89 -3.89 7.10
CA ALA A 90 11.96 -3.41 6.09
C ALA A 90 11.45 -4.59 5.27
N ASP A 91 10.14 -4.66 5.09
CA ASP A 91 9.51 -5.65 4.20
C ASP A 91 8.42 -5.00 3.34
N ALA A 92 8.10 -5.64 2.22
CA ALA A 92 7.07 -5.22 1.29
C ALA A 92 6.03 -6.32 1.10
N THR A 93 4.83 -6.11 1.64
CA THR A 93 3.73 -7.06 1.55
C THR A 93 2.78 -6.70 0.39
N PRO A 94 2.34 -7.66 -0.45
CA PRO A 94 1.34 -7.41 -1.47
C PRO A 94 -0.03 -7.10 -0.84
N LEU A 95 -0.63 -5.98 -1.22
CA LEU A 95 -2.01 -5.62 -0.89
C LEU A 95 -2.92 -5.95 -2.07
N ALA A 96 -3.36 -7.21 -2.16
CA ALA A 96 -4.29 -7.64 -3.20
C ALA A 96 -5.65 -6.96 -3.01
N VAL A 97 -6.14 -6.26 -4.04
CA VAL A 97 -7.43 -5.53 -4.00
C VAL A 97 -8.57 -6.35 -4.60
N CYS A 98 -8.26 -7.31 -5.47
CA CYS A 98 -9.21 -8.30 -5.97
C CYS A 98 -8.49 -9.51 -6.57
N ASP A 99 -9.24 -10.59 -6.81
CA ASP A 99 -8.75 -11.77 -7.53
C ASP A 99 -8.36 -11.43 -8.98
N ASN A 100 -7.37 -12.15 -9.51
CA ASN A 100 -6.88 -11.91 -10.88
C ASN A 100 -7.96 -12.06 -11.97
N LEU A 101 -8.94 -12.95 -11.74
CA LEU A 101 -10.08 -13.17 -12.62
C LEU A 101 -11.07 -11.99 -12.66
N ARG A 102 -11.06 -11.13 -11.62
CA ARG A 102 -12.02 -10.03 -11.46
C ARG A 102 -11.47 -8.66 -11.84
N ILE A 103 -10.21 -8.59 -12.27
CA ILE A 103 -9.51 -7.32 -12.58
C ILE A 103 -10.31 -6.46 -13.55
N GLN A 104 -10.83 -7.04 -14.64
CA GLN A 104 -11.58 -6.30 -15.66
C GLN A 104 -12.87 -5.65 -15.13
N ARG A 105 -13.40 -6.14 -14.00
CA ARG A 105 -14.62 -5.62 -13.36
C ARG A 105 -14.32 -4.68 -12.19
N ASN A 106 -13.05 -4.53 -11.78
CA ASN A 106 -12.67 -3.66 -10.67
C ASN A 106 -12.75 -2.20 -11.11
N LYS A 107 -13.70 -1.46 -10.54
CA LYS A 107 -13.88 -0.01 -10.79
C LYS A 107 -13.19 0.87 -9.75
N VAL A 108 -13.02 0.36 -8.52
CA VAL A 108 -12.57 1.15 -7.36
C VAL A 108 -11.08 1.51 -7.46
N PHE A 109 -10.26 0.57 -7.91
CA PHE A 109 -8.81 0.75 -8.05
C PHE A 109 -8.36 0.79 -9.51
N LYS A 110 -9.26 1.06 -10.45
CA LYS A 110 -8.94 1.16 -11.87
C LYS A 110 -7.97 2.33 -12.10
N GLY A 111 -6.85 2.07 -12.78
CA GLY A 111 -5.79 3.07 -13.02
C GLY A 111 -4.90 3.37 -11.82
N ILE A 112 -5.15 2.73 -10.66
CA ILE A 112 -4.34 2.87 -9.46
C ILE A 112 -3.61 1.55 -9.17
N ALA A 113 -4.36 0.46 -8.98
CA ALA A 113 -3.76 -0.85 -8.76
C ALA A 113 -3.19 -1.43 -10.06
N GLN A 114 -2.15 -2.25 -9.93
CA GLN A 114 -1.49 -2.93 -11.04
C GLN A 114 -1.24 -4.40 -10.71
N ARG A 115 -0.99 -5.21 -11.76
CA ARG A 115 -0.57 -6.61 -11.57
C ARG A 115 0.88 -6.65 -11.10
N GLY A 116 1.15 -7.48 -10.10
CA GLY A 116 2.48 -7.73 -9.56
C GLY A 116 2.71 -9.20 -9.27
N LYS A 117 3.99 -9.58 -9.14
CA LYS A 117 4.42 -10.90 -8.69
C LYS A 117 4.99 -10.80 -7.28
N SER A 118 4.51 -11.64 -6.38
CA SER A 118 5.09 -11.94 -5.06
C SER A 118 5.70 -13.35 -5.07
N SER A 119 6.36 -13.73 -3.98
CA SER A 119 6.82 -15.12 -3.75
C SER A 119 5.68 -16.13 -3.82
N THR A 120 4.47 -15.71 -3.45
CA THR A 120 3.25 -16.53 -3.45
C THR A 120 2.48 -16.53 -4.77
N GLY A 121 2.88 -15.72 -5.76
CA GLY A 121 2.28 -15.72 -7.10
C GLY A 121 1.90 -14.34 -7.62
N TRP A 122 1.00 -14.31 -8.61
CA TRP A 122 0.51 -13.08 -9.20
C TRP A 122 -0.64 -12.48 -8.38
N PHE A 123 -0.64 -11.17 -8.19
CA PHE A 123 -1.72 -10.42 -7.55
C PHE A 123 -2.03 -9.13 -8.31
N TYR A 124 -3.22 -8.59 -8.12
CA TYR A 124 -3.59 -7.26 -8.59
C TYR A 124 -3.83 -6.35 -7.39
N GLY A 125 -3.08 -5.27 -7.27
CA GLY A 125 -3.13 -4.44 -6.07
C GLY A 125 -2.00 -3.43 -5.94
N LEU A 126 -1.62 -3.19 -4.69
CA LEU A 126 -0.60 -2.24 -4.26
C LEU A 126 0.49 -2.97 -3.46
N LYS A 127 1.59 -2.30 -3.15
CA LYS A 127 2.59 -2.79 -2.19
C LYS A 127 2.56 -1.94 -0.92
N LEU A 128 2.53 -2.62 0.22
CA LEU A 128 2.70 -2.02 1.54
C LEU A 128 4.14 -2.21 1.97
N HIS A 129 4.89 -1.13 2.06
CA HIS A 129 6.21 -1.13 2.66
C HIS A 129 6.06 -0.77 4.13
N ALA A 130 6.52 -1.64 5.03
CA ALA A 130 6.56 -1.38 6.46
C ALA A 130 7.99 -1.50 6.96
N VAL A 131 8.36 -0.60 7.85
CA VAL A 131 9.64 -0.63 8.58
C VAL A 131 9.32 -0.80 10.05
N ILE A 132 9.90 -1.82 10.68
CA ILE A 132 9.74 -2.12 12.11
C ILE A 132 11.11 -2.12 12.80
N ASN A 133 11.14 -1.77 14.08
CA ASN A 133 12.33 -1.96 14.90
C ASN A 133 12.38 -3.38 15.49
N GLN A 134 13.47 -3.70 16.20
CA GLN A 134 13.63 -5.01 16.84
C GLN A 134 12.62 -5.31 17.97
N ARG A 135 11.87 -4.31 18.45
CA ARG A 135 10.80 -4.48 19.45
C ARG A 135 9.42 -4.70 18.82
N GLY A 136 9.34 -4.69 17.49
CA GLY A 136 8.08 -4.81 16.74
C GLY A 136 7.30 -3.50 16.63
N GLU A 137 7.89 -2.37 16.99
CA GLU A 137 7.24 -1.05 16.83
C GLU A 137 7.38 -0.59 15.37
N LEU A 138 6.31 -0.01 14.83
CA LEU A 138 6.31 0.54 13.48
C LEU A 138 7.10 1.85 13.45
N LEU A 139 8.06 1.95 12.54
CA LEU A 139 8.85 3.15 12.27
C LEU A 139 8.30 3.94 11.08
N ALA A 140 7.89 3.23 10.03
CA ALA A 140 7.35 3.86 8.82
C ALA A 140 6.45 2.90 8.05
N ILE A 141 5.44 3.46 7.39
CA ILE A 141 4.59 2.76 6.42
C ILE A 141 4.53 3.59 5.14
N LYS A 142 4.59 2.94 3.99
CA LYS A 142 4.35 3.55 2.68
C LYS A 142 3.58 2.60 1.78
N VAL A 143 2.49 3.09 1.21
CA VAL A 143 1.77 2.38 0.14
C VAL A 143 2.28 2.88 -1.20
N THR A 144 2.71 1.98 -2.07
CA THR A 144 3.12 2.31 -3.44
C THR A 144 2.35 1.48 -4.44
N LEU A 145 2.32 1.97 -5.68
CA LEU A 145 1.91 1.16 -6.80
C LEU A 145 2.87 -0.02 -6.95
N VAL A 146 2.37 -1.12 -7.50
CA VAL A 146 3.27 -2.16 -8.01
C VAL A 146 4.04 -1.56 -9.18
N ARG A 147 5.36 -1.75 -9.25
CA ARG A 147 6.13 -1.35 -10.43
C ARG A 147 5.63 -2.16 -11.62
N SER A 148 5.21 -1.48 -12.69
CA SER A 148 4.90 -2.14 -13.96
C SER A 148 6.13 -2.91 -14.42
N ILE A 149 5.99 -4.22 -14.62
CA ILE A 149 6.95 -4.95 -15.44
C ILE A 149 6.53 -4.63 -16.88
N GLU A 150 6.96 -3.49 -17.40
CA GLU A 150 6.93 -3.30 -18.85
C GLU A 150 7.93 -4.27 -19.49
N PRO A 151 7.61 -4.92 -20.62
CA PRO A 151 8.64 -5.55 -21.43
C PRO A 151 9.59 -4.44 -21.89
N GLN A 152 10.89 -4.62 -21.64
CA GLN A 152 11.93 -3.62 -21.90
C GLN A 152 11.79 -3.06 -23.32
N GLY A 153 11.51 -1.76 -23.41
CA GLY A 153 11.44 -1.00 -24.65
C GLY A 153 11.67 0.47 -24.36
N THR A 154 12.88 0.93 -24.72
CA THR A 154 13.37 2.32 -24.72
C THR A 154 13.51 3.01 -23.36
N ALA A 155 14.77 3.18 -22.96
CA ALA A 155 15.21 3.99 -21.84
C ALA A 155 14.84 5.46 -22.06
N ASP A 156 14.13 6.05 -21.10
CA ASP A 156 14.05 7.50 -20.97
C ASP A 156 14.67 7.89 -19.62
N HIS A 157 15.85 8.50 -19.69
CA HIS A 157 16.56 9.03 -18.55
C HIS A 157 15.81 10.27 -18.07
N HIS A 158 15.17 10.25 -16.90
CA HIS A 158 15.01 11.40 -15.99
C HIS A 158 14.01 11.13 -14.86
N LEU A 159 14.30 10.20 -13.94
CA LEU A 159 13.68 10.23 -12.61
C LEU A 159 14.72 9.89 -11.55
N LYS A 160 15.22 10.93 -10.86
CA LYS A 160 16.10 10.76 -9.70
C LYS A 160 15.27 10.19 -8.53
N PRO A 161 15.75 9.16 -7.82
CA PRO A 161 15.07 8.68 -6.61
C PRO A 161 15.28 9.69 -5.48
N VAL A 162 14.20 10.35 -5.07
CA VAL A 162 14.15 11.14 -3.81
C VAL A 162 13.98 10.16 -2.66
N TRP A 163 15.07 9.50 -2.29
CA TRP A 163 15.30 9.07 -0.92
C TRP A 163 16.24 10.13 -0.33
N HIS A 164 15.74 11.01 0.53
CA HIS A 164 16.66 11.75 1.39
C HIS A 164 17.17 10.77 2.45
N PRO A 165 18.50 10.52 2.53
CA PRO A 165 19.05 9.76 3.62
C PRO A 165 18.77 10.54 4.91
N VAL A 166 18.18 9.88 5.90
CA VAL A 166 18.35 10.29 7.29
C VAL A 166 19.87 10.37 7.50
N ARG A 167 20.36 11.58 7.83
CA ARG A 167 21.80 11.82 8.01
C ARG A 167 22.36 10.77 8.97
N ARG A 168 23.27 9.94 8.48
CA ARG A 168 24.12 9.09 9.32
C ARG A 168 24.99 10.02 10.17
N GLN A 169 24.65 10.21 11.44
CA GLN A 169 25.66 10.56 12.42
C GLN A 169 26.40 9.28 12.80
N GLY A 170 27.62 9.19 12.25
CA GLY A 170 28.77 8.41 12.72
C GLY A 170 28.54 7.07 13.41
N LEU A 171 28.55 5.98 12.64
CA LEU A 171 29.14 4.71 13.09
C LEU A 171 30.04 4.19 11.97
N ARG A 172 31.35 4.27 12.19
CA ARG A 172 32.36 3.50 11.46
C ARG A 172 32.26 2.06 11.93
N GLY A 173 32.23 1.12 10.99
CA GLY A 173 32.54 -0.28 11.26
C GLY A 173 31.54 -1.28 10.70
N GLN A 174 31.95 -1.93 9.61
CA GLN A 174 31.63 -3.32 9.20
C GLN A 174 30.15 -3.57 8.82
N GLY A 175 29.81 -3.67 7.53
CA GLY A 175 29.68 -4.95 6.79
C GLY A 175 28.34 -5.60 7.15
N VAL A 176 27.37 -5.91 6.29
CA VAL A 176 27.34 -6.51 4.95
C VAL A 176 25.88 -6.36 4.49
N PHE A 177 25.59 -6.13 3.21
CA PHE A 177 24.43 -6.69 2.49
C PHE A 177 24.57 -6.29 1.02
N ALA A 178 25.23 -7.15 0.24
CA ALA A 178 25.21 -7.11 -1.20
C ALA A 178 23.84 -7.60 -1.68
N GLN A 179 23.23 -6.88 -2.63
CA GLN A 179 22.10 -7.39 -3.40
C GLN A 179 22.64 -8.44 -4.37
N ASP A 180 22.10 -9.65 -4.28
CA ASP A 180 22.30 -10.73 -5.24
C ASP A 180 21.54 -10.37 -6.52
N GLU A 181 22.21 -9.70 -7.45
CA GLU A 181 21.75 -9.47 -8.81
C GLU A 181 22.08 -10.73 -9.63
N GLY A 182 21.11 -11.64 -9.75
CA GLY A 182 21.17 -12.76 -10.68
C GLY A 182 21.16 -12.28 -12.14
N GLN A 183 22.33 -11.94 -12.68
CA GLN A 183 22.54 -11.70 -14.10
C GLN A 183 22.79 -13.03 -14.83
N GLY A 184 21.77 -13.50 -15.54
CA GLY A 184 21.92 -14.55 -16.55
C GLY A 184 22.61 -13.99 -17.79
N HIS A 185 23.94 -14.16 -17.85
CA HIS A 185 24.74 -13.85 -19.04
C HIS A 185 24.37 -14.81 -20.19
N ARG A 186 23.85 -14.26 -21.29
CA ARG A 186 23.96 -14.88 -22.61
C ARG A 186 25.35 -14.56 -23.15
N SER A 187 26.08 -15.59 -23.57
CA SER A 187 27.23 -15.46 -24.46
C SER A 187 27.02 -16.40 -25.65
N GLY A 188 26.89 -15.83 -26.84
CA GLY A 188 27.11 -16.55 -28.08
C GLY A 188 28.60 -16.54 -28.41
N HIS A 189 29.10 -17.64 -28.97
CA HIS A 189 30.22 -17.61 -29.91
C HIS A 189 30.11 -18.77 -30.88
N ALA A 190 30.38 -18.45 -32.15
CA ALA A 190 30.35 -19.34 -33.29
C ALA A 190 31.63 -20.19 -33.39
N GLY A 191 31.44 -21.43 -33.86
CA GLY A 191 32.29 -22.19 -34.79
C GLY A 191 33.73 -22.53 -34.39
N THR A 192 34.06 -23.83 -34.35
CA THR A 192 35.07 -24.50 -35.19
C THR A 192 34.84 -26.01 -35.12
N GLN A 193 34.99 -26.69 -36.27
CA GLN A 193 34.83 -28.13 -36.48
C GLN A 193 35.92 -28.93 -35.75
N GLU A 194 35.56 -30.13 -35.28
CA GLU A 194 36.47 -31.28 -35.31
C GLU A 194 35.67 -32.60 -35.39
N HIS A 195 36.28 -33.54 -36.08
CA HIS A 195 35.72 -34.76 -36.66
C HIS A 195 35.92 -35.96 -35.71
N GLU A 196 35.23 -37.06 -36.01
CA GLU A 196 35.46 -38.45 -35.56
C GLU A 196 34.65 -39.05 -34.38
N SER A 197 33.81 -40.00 -34.79
CA SER A 197 33.70 -41.38 -34.29
C SER A 197 33.09 -41.66 -32.90
N GLY A 198 31.94 -42.33 -32.94
CA GLY A 198 31.86 -43.65 -32.27
C GLY A 198 30.81 -43.82 -31.17
N ARG A 199 29.85 -44.72 -31.48
CA ARG A 199 29.03 -45.56 -30.59
C ARG A 199 27.75 -44.99 -29.93
N ALA A 200 26.66 -45.53 -30.47
CA ALA A 200 25.38 -45.84 -29.85
C ALA A 200 25.46 -46.39 -28.40
N PHE A 201 24.48 -46.04 -27.58
CA PHE A 201 23.45 -47.00 -27.12
C PHE A 201 22.25 -46.27 -26.50
N ARG A 202 21.04 -46.69 -26.90
CA ARG A 202 19.77 -46.44 -26.21
C ARG A 202 19.67 -47.37 -25.00
N VAL A 203 19.12 -46.88 -23.89
CA VAL A 203 17.94 -47.45 -23.22
C VAL A 203 17.09 -46.28 -22.74
#